data_AF-A0A8J7C7E6-F1
#
_entry.id   AF-A0A8J7C7E6-F1
#
_cell.length_a   1.000
_cell.length_b   1.000
_cell.length_c   1.000
_cell.angle_alpha   90.00
_cell.angle_beta   90.00
_cell.angle_gamma   90.00
#
_symmetry.space_group_name_H-M   'P 1'
#
loop_
_entity.id
_entity.type
_entity.pdbx_description
1 polymer ?
#
loop_
_entity_poly.entity_id
_entity_poly.type
_entity_poly.pdbx_seq_one_letter_code
_entity_poly.pdbx_strand_id
1 'polypeptide(L)'
;MRYLETGNISNNPNTAKDYITKVLNQLLIDYKNTREERRKLTHWEESRDFSILGEIEIFTTDIRGYTSQLITNNFLENPQEIFEKLKQLQIFYNSYFVEWYFHEENEYPQLKNYVEKLNYLRLLLIEYISQYSY
;
A
#
# COMPACT_ATOMS: atom_id res chain seq x y z
N MET A 1 3.67 -19.52 -7.40
CA MET A 1 4.19 -18.51 -6.46
C MET A 1 5.48 -17.93 -7.03
N ARG A 2 5.49 -16.65 -7.42
CA ARG A 2 6.74 -15.92 -7.66
C ARG A 2 7.15 -15.32 -6.32
N TYR A 3 8.29 -15.76 -5.80
CA TYR A 3 8.94 -15.16 -4.64
C TYR A 3 9.12 -13.67 -4.93
N LEU A 4 8.51 -12.81 -4.13
CA LEU A 4 8.94 -11.41 -4.05
C LEU A 4 10.34 -11.48 -3.45
N GLU A 5 11.36 -11.23 -4.27
CA GLU A 5 12.71 -11.01 -3.78
C GLU A 5 12.62 -9.88 -2.74
N THR A 6 12.76 -10.24 -1.47
CA THR A 6 12.93 -9.31 -0.35
C THR A 6 14.28 -8.64 -0.55
N GLY A 7 14.32 -7.67 -1.45
CA GLY A 7 15.47 -6.81 -1.63
C GLY A 7 15.60 -5.93 -0.39
N ASN A 8 16.63 -6.20 0.42
CA ASN A 8 17.12 -5.26 1.42
C ASN A 8 17.20 -3.88 0.76
N ILE A 9 16.58 -2.87 1.37
CA ILE A 9 16.79 -1.50 0.93
C ILE A 9 18.30 -1.25 1.01
N SER A 10 18.88 -0.88 -0.13
CA SER A 10 20.28 -0.52 -0.24
C SER A 10 20.63 0.55 0.81
N ASN A 11 21.84 0.48 1.39
CA ASN A 11 22.39 1.50 2.31
C ASN A 11 22.56 2.90 1.68
N ASN A 12 22.07 3.10 0.45
CA ASN A 12 22.11 4.34 -0.29
C ASN A 12 20.67 4.87 -0.51
N PRO A 13 20.37 6.10 -0.06
CA PRO A 13 19.03 6.69 -0.20
C PRO A 13 18.56 6.78 -1.66
N ASN A 14 19.45 6.97 -2.63
CA ASN A 14 19.07 7.04 -4.04
C ASN A 14 18.60 5.69 -4.56
N THR A 15 19.31 4.61 -4.23
CA THR A 15 18.90 3.26 -4.61
C THR A 15 17.61 2.84 -3.91
N ALA A 16 17.42 3.25 -2.65
CA ALA A 16 16.17 3.05 -1.92
C ALA A 16 14.99 3.74 -2.62
N LYS A 17 15.16 5.01 -3.01
CA LYS A 17 14.15 5.78 -3.76
C LYS A 17 13.86 5.19 -5.13
N ASP A 18 14.88 4.73 -5.85
CA ASP A 18 14.69 4.07 -7.15
C ASP A 18 13.83 2.81 -7.01
N TYR A 19 14.06 2.02 -5.95
CA TYR A 19 13.27 0.84 -5.67
C TYR A 19 11.82 1.19 -5.27
N ILE A 20 11.64 2.15 -4.36
CA ILE A 20 10.33 2.69 -3.98
C ILE A 20 9.56 3.19 -5.22
N THR A 21 10.24 3.87 -6.15
CA THR A 21 9.68 4.36 -7.41
C THR A 21 9.21 3.21 -8.30
N LYS A 22 10.01 2.13 -8.44
CA LYS A 22 9.61 0.93 -9.19
C LYS A 22 8.36 0.29 -8.60
N VAL A 23 8.30 0.15 -7.27
CA VAL A 23 7.14 -0.43 -6.58
C VAL A 23 5.90 0.43 -6.78
N LEU A 24 6.00 1.76 -6.64
CA LEU A 24 4.88 2.67 -6.90
C LEU A 24 4.37 2.53 -8.34
N ASN A 25 5.27 2.54 -9.33
CA ASN A 25 4.89 2.44 -10.74
C ASN A 25 4.16 1.12 -11.04
N GLN A 26 4.59 0.01 -10.44
CA GLN A 26 3.88 -1.26 -10.56
C GLN A 26 2.49 -1.20 -9.89
N LEU A 27 2.39 -0.59 -8.70
CA LEU A 27 1.10 -0.40 -8.01
C LEU A 27 0.11 0.44 -8.84
N LEU A 28 0.57 1.42 -9.62
CA LEU A 28 -0.30 2.18 -10.52
C LEU A 28 -0.92 1.32 -11.61
N ILE A 29 -0.17 0.33 -12.11
CA ILE A 29 -0.65 -0.64 -13.09
C ILE A 29 -1.60 -1.63 -12.41
N ASP A 30 -1.19 -2.18 -11.28
CA ASP A 30 -1.97 -3.16 -10.51
C ASP A 30 -3.33 -2.58 -10.09
N TYR A 31 -3.38 -1.31 -9.67
CA TYR A 31 -4.64 -0.62 -9.34
C TYR A 31 -5.58 -0.48 -10.54
N LYS A 32 -5.06 -0.35 -11.77
CA LYS A 32 -5.92 -0.34 -12.96
C LYS A 32 -6.52 -1.73 -13.21
N ASN A 33 -5.74 -2.78 -12.97
CA ASN A 33 -6.15 -4.16 -13.22
C ASN A 33 -7.27 -4.61 -12.26
N THR A 34 -7.28 -4.09 -11.04
CA THR A 34 -8.30 -4.39 -10.02
C THR A 34 -9.69 -3.79 -10.27
N ARG A 35 -9.92 -3.12 -11.41
CA ARG A 35 -11.19 -2.44 -11.73
C ARG A 35 -12.42 -3.33 -11.60
N GLU A 36 -12.41 -4.51 -12.21
CA GLU A 36 -13.57 -5.42 -12.17
C GLU A 36 -13.80 -6.00 -10.78
N GLU A 37 -12.72 -6.29 -10.05
CA GLU A 37 -12.80 -6.77 -8.67
C GLU A 37 -13.33 -5.70 -7.71
N ARG A 38 -12.91 -4.43 -7.85
CA ARG A 38 -13.49 -3.31 -7.09
C ARG A 38 -14.98 -3.16 -7.38
N ARG A 39 -15.40 -3.26 -8.65
CA ARG A 39 -16.82 -3.22 -9.02
C ARG A 39 -17.59 -4.36 -8.37
N LYS A 40 -17.07 -5.59 -8.39
CA LYS A 40 -17.68 -6.73 -7.71
C LYS A 40 -17.77 -6.49 -6.20
N LEU A 41 -16.73 -5.92 -5.59
CA LEU A 41 -16.69 -5.62 -4.16
C LEU A 41 -17.79 -4.63 -3.76
N THR A 42 -18.02 -3.57 -4.56
CA THR A 42 -19.10 -2.61 -4.30
C THR A 42 -20.47 -3.29 -4.19
N HIS A 43 -20.76 -4.30 -5.02
CA HIS A 43 -22.04 -5.03 -4.95
C HIS A 43 -22.11 -5.93 -3.70
N TRP A 44 -21.00 -6.55 -3.30
CA TRP A 44 -20.92 -7.35 -2.08
C TRP A 44 -21.14 -6.49 -0.81
N GLU A 45 -20.73 -5.22 -0.86
CA GLU A 45 -20.86 -4.26 0.25
C GLU A 45 -22.26 -3.66 0.42
N GLU A 46 -23.17 -3.76 -0.55
CA GLU A 46 -24.49 -3.08 -0.50
C GLU A 46 -25.34 -3.44 0.73
N SER A 47 -25.10 -4.63 1.31
CA SER A 47 -25.82 -5.13 2.49
C SER A 47 -25.07 -4.93 3.81
N ARG A 48 -23.94 -4.19 3.78
CA ARG A 48 -23.00 -4.09 4.88
C ARG A 48 -22.83 -2.64 5.33
N ASP A 49 -22.69 -2.43 6.63
CA ASP A 49 -22.50 -1.08 7.22
C ASP A 49 -21.08 -0.52 7.03
N PHE A 50 -20.15 -1.35 6.55
CA PHE A 50 -18.74 -1.00 6.43
C PHE A 50 -18.21 -1.33 5.02
N SER A 51 -17.43 -0.39 4.46
CA SER A 51 -16.84 -0.52 3.12
C SER A 51 -15.36 -0.88 3.21
N ILE A 52 -15.05 -2.11 2.82
CA ILE A 52 -13.68 -2.59 2.56
C ILE A 52 -13.05 -1.75 1.46
N LEU A 53 -13.80 -1.46 0.41
CA LEU A 53 -13.32 -0.65 -0.70
C LEU A 53 -12.91 0.74 -0.20
N GLY A 54 -13.71 1.37 0.66
CA GLY A 54 -13.37 2.63 1.30
C GLY A 54 -12.05 2.59 2.07
N GLU A 55 -11.84 1.55 2.88
CA GLU A 55 -10.56 1.36 3.60
C GLU A 55 -9.38 1.19 2.65
N ILE A 56 -9.53 0.41 1.57
CA ILE A 56 -8.50 0.23 0.55
C ILE A 56 -8.17 1.58 -0.12
N GLU A 57 -9.17 2.41 -0.43
CA GLU A 57 -8.97 3.69 -1.09
C GLU A 57 -8.28 4.72 -0.18
N ILE A 58 -8.60 4.76 1.11
CA ILE A 58 -7.89 5.61 2.10
C ILE A 58 -6.43 5.15 2.20
N PHE A 59 -6.21 3.86 2.41
CA PHE A 59 -4.88 3.26 2.50
C PHE A 59 -4.04 3.53 1.24
N THR A 60 -4.68 3.44 0.07
CA THR A 60 -4.08 3.73 -1.23
C THR A 60 -3.67 5.19 -1.36
N THR A 61 -4.57 6.10 -1.00
CA THR A 61 -4.39 7.54 -1.17
C THR A 61 -3.22 8.03 -0.32
N ASP A 62 -3.16 7.65 0.96
CA ASP A 62 -2.12 8.12 1.86
C ASP A 62 -0.74 7.61 1.45
N ILE A 63 -0.59 6.31 1.23
CA ILE A 63 0.71 5.70 0.90
C ILE A 63 1.22 6.24 -0.44
N ARG A 64 0.36 6.31 -1.46
CA ARG A 64 0.77 6.87 -2.76
C ARG A 64 1.09 8.35 -2.66
N GLY A 65 0.33 9.12 -1.88
CA GLY A 65 0.58 10.53 -1.64
C GLY A 65 1.97 10.79 -1.07
N TYR A 66 2.33 10.11 0.02
CA TYR A 66 3.67 10.22 0.62
C TYR A 66 4.77 9.75 -0.33
N THR A 67 4.53 8.65 -1.05
CA THR A 67 5.51 8.15 -2.03
C THR A 67 5.73 9.15 -3.16
N SER A 68 4.67 9.74 -3.69
CA SER A 68 4.74 10.77 -4.72
C SER A 68 5.47 12.03 -4.22
N GLN A 69 5.23 12.46 -2.99
CA GLN A 69 5.98 13.57 -2.39
C GLN A 69 7.48 13.28 -2.36
N LEU A 70 7.87 12.10 -1.85
CA LEU A 70 9.28 11.68 -1.79
C LEU A 70 9.96 11.67 -3.18
N ILE A 71 9.24 11.21 -4.21
CA ILE A 71 9.77 11.09 -5.58
C ILE A 71 9.85 12.46 -6.26
N THR A 72 8.78 13.25 -6.20
CA THR A 72 8.68 14.52 -6.94
C THR A 72 9.51 15.62 -6.28
N ASN A 73 9.45 15.74 -4.95
CA ASN A 73 10.11 16.83 -4.23
C ASN A 73 11.53 16.45 -3.81
N ASN A 74 11.93 15.19 -3.96
CA ASN A 74 13.15 14.58 -3.44
C ASN A 74 13.28 14.55 -1.91
N PHE A 75 12.32 15.09 -1.16
CA PHE A 75 12.24 15.05 0.30
C PHE A 75 10.77 14.90 0.75
N LEU A 76 10.59 14.59 2.03
CA LEU A 76 9.28 14.59 2.70
C LEU A 76 9.18 15.83 3.59
N GLU A 77 8.08 16.58 3.50
CA GLU A 77 7.95 17.88 4.21
C GLU A 77 7.92 17.74 5.73
N ASN A 78 7.34 16.64 6.25
CA ASN A 78 7.27 16.35 7.69
C ASN A 78 7.54 14.85 7.96
N PRO A 79 8.80 14.38 7.84
CA PRO A 79 9.10 12.95 7.87
C PRO A 79 8.63 12.25 9.16
N GLN A 80 8.75 12.91 10.32
CA GLN A 80 8.31 12.36 11.61
C GLN A 80 6.79 12.17 11.68
N GLU A 81 6.01 13.15 11.23
CA GLU A 81 4.56 13.04 11.22
C GLU A 81 4.10 11.95 10.25
N ILE A 82 4.71 11.90 9.07
CA ILE A 82 4.45 10.88 8.06
C ILE A 82 4.82 9.48 8.58
N PHE A 83 5.94 9.34 9.29
CA PHE A 83 6.36 8.09 9.91
C PHE A 83 5.32 7.56 10.91
N GLU A 84 4.82 8.42 11.80
CA GLU A 84 3.79 8.02 12.77
C GLU A 84 2.46 7.70 12.09
N LYS A 85 2.05 8.47 11.07
CA LYS A 85 0.86 8.14 10.26
C LYS A 85 1.01 6.78 9.56
N LEU A 86 2.13 6.53 8.90
CA LEU A 86 2.42 5.25 8.24
C LEU A 86 2.40 4.08 9.22
N LYS A 87 2.87 4.26 10.46
CA LYS A 87 2.79 3.22 11.50
C LYS A 87 1.36 2.93 11.95
N GLN A 88 0.47 3.92 11.91
CA GLN A 88 -0.95 3.77 12.26
C GLN A 88 -1.78 3.17 11.13
N LEU A 89 -1.36 3.31 9.87
CA LEU A 89 -2.02 2.73 8.70
C LEU A 89 -1.86 1.19 8.65
N GLN A 90 -2.53 0.48 9.54
CA GLN A 90 -2.45 -0.97 9.71
C GLN A 90 -3.73 -1.65 9.21
N ILE A 91 -3.95 -1.68 7.90
CA ILE A 91 -5.18 -2.24 7.30
C ILE A 91 -5.49 -3.68 7.74
N PHE A 92 -4.46 -4.50 7.95
CA PHE A 92 -4.59 -5.89 8.43
C PHE A 92 -4.87 -6.03 9.94
N TYR A 93 -4.96 -4.93 10.69
CA TYR A 93 -5.44 -4.93 12.09
C TYR A 93 -6.93 -4.63 12.18
N ASN A 94 -7.57 -4.20 11.08
CA ASN A 94 -9.00 -4.06 11.00
C ASN A 94 -9.65 -5.44 10.88
N SER A 95 -10.35 -5.88 11.93
CA SER A 95 -11.00 -7.20 11.97
C SER A 95 -11.95 -7.47 10.80
N TYR A 96 -12.68 -6.45 10.35
CA TYR A 96 -13.62 -6.57 9.25
C TYR A 96 -12.89 -6.70 7.90
N PHE A 97 -11.76 -5.99 7.75
CA PHE A 97 -10.87 -6.16 6.61
C PHE A 97 -10.27 -7.56 6.54
N VAL A 98 -9.80 -8.07 7.67
CA VAL A 98 -9.22 -9.41 7.79
C VAL A 98 -10.26 -10.48 7.45
N GLU A 99 -11.49 -10.34 7.94
CA GLU A 99 -12.58 -11.26 7.62
C GLU A 99 -12.82 -11.31 6.11
N TRP A 100 -12.94 -10.16 5.44
CA TRP A 100 -13.05 -10.11 3.98
C TRP A 100 -11.83 -10.69 3.26
N TYR A 101 -10.62 -10.36 3.71
CA TYR A 101 -9.38 -10.78 3.05
C TYR A 101 -9.23 -12.31 3.05
N PHE A 102 -9.62 -12.97 4.15
CA PHE A 102 -9.61 -14.43 4.25
C PHE A 102 -10.92 -15.10 3.80
N HIS A 103 -11.97 -14.34 3.53
CA HIS A 103 -13.19 -14.88 2.93
C HIS A 103 -12.90 -15.33 1.49
N GLU A 104 -13.27 -16.58 1.21
CA GLU A 104 -13.14 -17.27 -0.08
C GLU A 104 -11.82 -16.98 -0.81
N GLU A 105 -10.83 -17.85 -0.61
CA GLU A 105 -9.43 -17.68 -1.02
C GLU A 105 -9.23 -17.27 -2.50
N ASN A 106 -10.15 -17.66 -3.38
CA ASN A 106 -10.09 -17.38 -4.82
C ASN A 106 -10.83 -16.10 -5.26
N GLU A 107 -11.55 -15.43 -4.36
CA GLU A 107 -12.22 -14.17 -4.67
C GLU A 107 -11.28 -12.97 -4.48
N TYR A 108 -11.38 -12.01 -5.40
CA TYR A 108 -10.62 -10.76 -5.41
C TYR A 108 -9.07 -10.92 -5.41
N PRO A 109 -8.49 -11.88 -6.17
CA PRO A 109 -7.05 -12.17 -6.09
C PRO A 109 -6.17 -10.98 -6.50
N GLN A 110 -6.61 -10.15 -7.45
CA GLN A 110 -5.83 -8.99 -7.88
C GLN A 110 -5.86 -7.89 -6.82
N LEU A 111 -7.00 -7.68 -6.17
CA LEU A 111 -7.22 -6.66 -5.16
C LEU A 111 -6.52 -7.03 -3.84
N LYS A 112 -6.55 -8.31 -3.45
CA LYS A 112 -5.78 -8.82 -2.31
C LYS A 112 -4.27 -8.62 -2.52
N ASN A 113 -3.73 -9.02 -3.69
CA ASN A 113 -2.34 -8.79 -4.06
C ASN A 113 -1.98 -7.29 -4.11
N TYR A 114 -2.88 -6.46 -4.64
CA TYR A 114 -2.70 -5.01 -4.65
C TYR A 114 -2.52 -4.45 -3.23
N VAL A 115 -3.38 -4.84 -2.28
CA VAL A 115 -3.28 -4.39 -0.89
C VAL A 115 -2.00 -4.90 -0.22
N GLU A 116 -1.58 -6.14 -0.47
CA GLU A 116 -0.31 -6.68 0.04
C GLU A 116 0.89 -5.86 -0.43
N LYS A 117 0.97 -5.57 -1.74
CA LYS A 117 2.04 -4.74 -2.31
C LYS A 117 1.99 -3.31 -1.82
N LEU A 118 0.81 -2.76 -1.58
CA LEU A 118 0.63 -1.43 -1.03
C LEU A 118 1.11 -1.38 0.44
N ASN A 119 0.80 -2.41 1.23
CA ASN A 119 1.32 -2.60 2.57
C ASN A 119 2.85 -2.79 2.56
N TYR A 120 3.41 -3.46 1.56
CA TYR A 120 4.85 -3.53 1.38
C TYR A 120 5.46 -2.15 1.09
N LEU A 121 4.87 -1.35 0.20
CA LEU A 121 5.31 0.03 -0.05
C LEU A 121 5.26 0.89 1.21
N ARG A 122 4.23 0.73 2.06
CA ARG A 122 4.15 1.38 3.38
C ARG A 122 5.38 1.07 4.24
N LEU A 123 5.77 -0.21 4.32
CA LEU A 123 6.92 -0.65 5.10
C LEU A 123 8.22 -0.08 4.53
N LEU A 124 8.37 -0.04 3.20
CA LEU A 124 9.53 0.58 2.56
C LEU A 124 9.65 2.07 2.87
N LEU A 125 8.54 2.81 2.91
CA LEU A 125 8.54 4.21 3.32
C LEU A 125 8.95 4.39 4.77
N ILE A 126 8.42 3.56 5.69
CA ILE A 126 8.80 3.58 7.11
C ILE A 126 10.31 3.35 7.26
N GLU A 127 10.84 2.34 6.57
CA GLU A 127 12.27 2.02 6.60
C GLU A 127 13.11 3.17 6.04
N TYR A 128 12.72 3.71 4.87
CA TYR A 128 13.40 4.86 4.26
C TYR A 128 13.45 6.07 5.18
N ILE A 129 12.33 6.42 5.82
CA ILE A 129 12.26 7.54 6.75
C ILE A 129 13.19 7.29 7.93
N SER A 130 13.16 6.09 8.51
CA SER A 130 13.99 5.73 9.68
C SER A 130 15.50 5.79 9.40
N GLN A 131 15.91 5.51 8.16
CA GLN A 131 17.33 5.42 7.78
C GLN A 131 17.90 6.74 7.25
N TYR A 132 17.08 7.58 6.60
CA TYR A 132 17.59 8.69 5.77
C TYR A 132 16.92 10.03 5.99
N SER A 133 15.86 10.12 6.80
CA SER A 133 15.09 11.36 6.97
C SER A 133 15.23 11.96 8.37
N TYR A 134 16.24 11.54 9.13
CA TYR A 134 16.66 12.07 10.43
C TYR A 134 18.18 12.31 10.47
#